data_AF-A0A0F8XXW3-F1
#
_entry.id   AF-A0A0F8XXW3-F1
#
_cell.length_a   1.000
_cell.length_b   1.000
_cell.length_c   1.000
_cell.angle_alpha   90.00
_cell.angle_beta   90.00
_cell.angle_gamma   90.00
#
_symmetry.space_group_name_H-M   'P 1'
#
loop_
_entity.id
_entity.type
_entity.pdbx_description
1 polymer ?
#
loop_
_entity_poly.entity_id
_entity_poly.type
_entity_poly.pdbx_seq_one_letter_code
_entity_poly.pdbx_strand_id
1 'polypeptide(L)'
;SKCKEKPMVNDLVVIAKNHVEMQAAQEKLIGLADSQLAEELDGLELATENLEIAVKNKWRTKGLRVALVKARKRFEFYEKIKAALEKGYVIVPNFDLDIFAIRTTRTDPKPDMLTSTWRKPTQDEFEQKTDQPKVGEGENVDPWPTLQREVAKVPSENNSDKLVSEYRAWPVDWQAPDFPFKMAKPQILEGTAKAMSHKIFDRIGVTPARSVRKRDPMVIGEIVHTNGASERVMSFLIVWWIDTSDL
;
A
#
# COMPACT_ATOMS: atom_id res chain seq x y z
N SER A 1 -38.77 -8.26 8.62
CA SER A 1 -37.44 -8.32 8.00
C SER A 1 -36.68 -9.45 8.67
N LYS A 2 -36.47 -10.58 7.99
CA LYS A 2 -35.66 -11.67 8.55
C LYS A 2 -34.21 -11.23 8.44
N CYS A 3 -33.55 -10.96 9.57
CA CYS A 3 -32.08 -10.90 9.59
C CYS A 3 -31.60 -12.21 8.98
N LYS A 4 -31.07 -12.18 7.76
CA LYS A 4 -30.29 -13.30 7.24
C LYS A 4 -29.19 -13.51 8.26
N GLU A 5 -29.19 -14.65 8.94
CA GLU A 5 -28.05 -15.06 9.76
C GLU A 5 -26.83 -14.89 8.87
N LYS A 6 -25.92 -14.00 9.30
CA LYS A 6 -24.66 -13.82 8.59
C LYS A 6 -24.04 -15.23 8.58
N PRO A 7 -23.76 -15.82 7.41
CA PRO A 7 -23.17 -17.15 7.39
C PRO A 7 -21.98 -17.11 8.32
N MET A 8 -21.94 -18.01 9.31
CA MET A 8 -20.77 -18.11 10.18
C MET A 8 -19.59 -18.23 9.23
N VAL A 9 -18.71 -17.22 9.28
CA VAL A 9 -17.44 -17.28 8.57
C VAL A 9 -16.78 -18.51 9.18
N ASN A 10 -16.78 -19.62 8.45
CA ASN A 10 -16.11 -20.82 8.90
C ASN A 10 -14.67 -20.39 9.16
N ASP A 11 -14.23 -20.52 10.42
CA ASP A 11 -12.86 -20.21 10.82
C ASP A 11 -11.93 -21.12 10.02
N LEU A 12 -11.45 -20.63 8.87
CA LEU A 12 -10.59 -21.38 7.99
C LEU A 12 -9.19 -21.36 8.59
N VAL A 13 -8.85 -22.43 9.31
CA VAL A 13 -7.50 -22.67 9.77
C VAL A 13 -6.78 -23.53 8.74
N VAL A 14 -5.71 -22.98 8.17
CA VAL A 14 -4.87 -23.67 7.21
C VAL A 14 -3.48 -23.84 7.80
N ILE A 15 -2.98 -25.08 7.79
CA ILE A 15 -1.65 -25.43 8.29
C ILE A 15 -0.95 -26.22 7.19
N ALA A 16 0.25 -25.80 6.84
CA ALA A 16 1.10 -26.48 5.88
C ALA A 16 2.50 -26.66 6.45
N LYS A 17 3.06 -27.86 6.31
CA LYS A 17 4.39 -28.26 6.79
C LYS A 17 5.35 -28.60 5.64
N ASN A 18 4.83 -28.84 4.45
CA ASN A 18 5.60 -29.17 3.26
C ASN A 18 5.03 -28.43 2.03
N HIS A 19 5.74 -28.53 0.91
CA HIS A 19 5.36 -27.82 -0.31
C HIS A 19 3.99 -28.24 -0.87
N VAL A 20 3.65 -29.53 -0.80
CA VAL A 20 2.36 -30.04 -1.29
C VAL A 20 1.20 -29.50 -0.45
N GLU A 21 1.36 -29.53 0.88
CA GLU A 21 0.40 -28.93 1.80
C GLU A 21 0.28 -27.41 1.60
N MET A 22 1.38 -26.74 1.25
CA MET A 22 1.38 -25.30 0.97
C MET A 22 0.59 -24.96 -0.30
N GLN A 23 0.68 -25.77 -1.35
CA GLN A 23 -0.15 -25.62 -2.54
C GLN A 23 -1.63 -25.84 -2.23
N ALA A 24 -1.97 -26.93 -1.53
CA ALA A 24 -3.34 -27.21 -1.11
C ALA A 24 -3.91 -26.13 -0.17
N ALA A 25 -3.06 -25.56 0.67
CA ALA A 25 -3.39 -24.41 1.52
C ALA A 25 -3.72 -23.18 0.68
N GLN A 26 -2.91 -22.91 -0.33
CA GLN A 26 -3.08 -21.78 -1.24
C GLN A 26 -4.38 -21.86 -2.04
N GLU A 27 -4.74 -23.04 -2.55
CA GLU A 27 -6.03 -23.27 -3.23
C GLU A 27 -7.23 -22.94 -2.32
N LYS A 28 -7.17 -23.35 -1.04
CA LYS A 28 -8.22 -23.02 -0.06
C LYS A 28 -8.28 -21.51 0.23
N LEU A 29 -7.14 -20.85 0.31
CA LEU A 29 -7.07 -19.40 0.51
C LEU A 29 -7.63 -18.64 -0.70
N ILE A 30 -7.39 -19.13 -1.92
CA ILE A 30 -7.98 -18.57 -3.15
C ILE A 30 -9.51 -18.73 -3.10
N GLY A 31 -10.03 -19.91 -2.75
CA GLY A 31 -11.48 -20.12 -2.61
C GLY A 31 -12.12 -19.26 -1.51
N LEU A 32 -11.40 -18.99 -0.42
CA LEU A 32 -11.83 -18.02 0.59
C LEU A 32 -11.85 -16.60 0.02
N ALA A 33 -10.82 -16.20 -0.73
CA ALA A 33 -10.77 -14.88 -1.37
C ALA A 33 -11.91 -14.70 -2.39
N ASP A 34 -12.26 -15.74 -3.15
CA ASP A 34 -13.42 -15.76 -4.04
C ASP A 34 -14.73 -15.52 -3.29
N SER A 35 -14.91 -16.21 -2.16
CA SER A 35 -16.11 -16.06 -1.33
C SER A 35 -16.22 -14.64 -0.76
N GLN A 36 -15.11 -14.06 -0.31
CA GLN A 36 -15.05 -12.67 0.18
C GLN A 36 -15.30 -11.66 -0.94
N LEU A 37 -14.76 -11.90 -2.13
CA LEU A 37 -14.99 -11.05 -3.30
C LEU A 37 -16.45 -11.02 -3.71
N ALA A 38 -17.13 -12.18 -3.69
CA ALA A 38 -18.56 -12.26 -3.97
C ALA A 38 -19.38 -11.45 -2.95
N GLU A 39 -19.09 -11.57 -1.65
CA GLU A 39 -19.78 -10.79 -0.60
C GLU A 39 -19.56 -9.27 -0.78
N GLU A 40 -18.33 -8.84 -1.07
CA GLU A 40 -18.02 -7.43 -1.26
C GLU A 40 -18.56 -6.88 -2.59
N LEU A 41 -18.74 -7.72 -3.61
CA LEU A 41 -19.40 -7.36 -4.86
C LEU A 41 -20.89 -7.09 -4.63
N ASP A 42 -21.60 -7.99 -3.94
CA ASP A 42 -23.00 -7.77 -3.55
C ASP A 42 -23.16 -6.47 -2.75
N GLY A 43 -22.23 -6.20 -1.82
CA GLY A 43 -22.19 -4.97 -1.04
C GLY A 43 -21.96 -3.71 -1.89
N LEU A 44 -21.13 -3.81 -2.93
CA LEU A 44 -20.84 -2.75 -3.88
C LEU A 44 -22.06 -2.43 -4.75
N GLU A 45 -22.74 -3.46 -5.27
CA GLU A 45 -23.97 -3.32 -6.06
C GLU A 45 -25.08 -2.65 -5.24
N LEU A 46 -25.33 -3.15 -4.02
CA LEU A 46 -26.31 -2.56 -3.10
C LEU A 46 -26.00 -1.09 -2.78
N ALA A 47 -24.73 -0.74 -2.56
CA ALA A 47 -24.34 0.65 -2.29
C ALA A 47 -24.57 1.56 -3.52
N THR A 48 -24.40 1.02 -4.71
CA THR A 48 -24.64 1.70 -5.98
C THR A 48 -26.13 1.96 -6.19
N GLU A 49 -26.96 0.92 -6.07
CA GLU A 49 -28.43 1.03 -6.18
C GLU A 49 -29.00 2.05 -5.19
N ASN A 50 -28.56 2.00 -3.93
CA ASN A 50 -29.00 2.95 -2.91
C ASN A 50 -28.65 4.39 -3.27
N LEU A 51 -27.45 4.63 -3.83
CA LEU A 51 -27.04 5.95 -4.28
C LEU A 51 -27.91 6.42 -5.44
N GLU A 52 -28.19 5.56 -6.42
CA GLU A 52 -29.04 5.88 -7.56
C GLU A 52 -30.47 6.22 -7.15
N ILE A 53 -31.08 5.44 -6.26
CA ILE A 53 -32.42 5.70 -5.70
C ILE A 53 -32.41 7.05 -4.97
N ALA A 54 -31.39 7.34 -4.15
CA ALA A 54 -31.30 8.60 -3.43
C ALA A 54 -31.13 9.80 -4.38
N VAL A 55 -30.34 9.67 -5.45
CA VAL A 55 -30.19 10.72 -6.48
C VAL A 55 -31.52 10.96 -7.18
N LYS A 56 -32.21 9.90 -7.61
CA LYS A 56 -33.52 9.98 -8.28
C LYS A 56 -34.57 10.70 -7.43
N ASN A 57 -34.57 10.45 -6.12
CA ASN A 57 -35.48 11.07 -5.17
C ASN A 57 -34.97 12.40 -4.58
N LYS A 58 -33.82 12.90 -5.03
CA LYS A 58 -33.18 14.14 -4.53
C LYS A 58 -32.90 14.12 -3.01
N TRP A 59 -32.62 12.95 -2.44
CA TRP A 59 -32.21 12.81 -1.05
C TRP A 59 -30.73 13.19 -0.85
N ARG A 60 -30.31 13.35 0.41
CA ARG A 60 -28.91 13.67 0.74
C ARG A 60 -27.98 12.50 0.40
N THR A 61 -27.03 12.69 -0.52
CA THR A 61 -26.18 11.62 -1.08
C THR A 61 -24.77 11.50 -0.49
N LYS A 62 -24.32 12.47 0.33
CA LYS A 62 -22.93 12.51 0.83
C LYS A 62 -22.51 11.22 1.54
N GLY A 63 -23.36 10.69 2.43
CA GLY A 63 -23.07 9.44 3.16
C GLY A 63 -23.01 8.21 2.26
N LEU A 64 -23.92 8.13 1.27
CA LEU A 64 -23.99 7.02 0.32
C LEU A 64 -22.77 7.00 -0.62
N ARG A 65 -22.30 8.17 -1.07
CA ARG A 65 -21.04 8.26 -1.85
C ARG A 65 -19.85 7.76 -1.05
N VAL A 66 -19.75 8.11 0.23
CA VAL A 66 -18.69 7.61 1.11
C VAL A 66 -18.80 6.09 1.30
N ALA A 67 -20.01 5.56 1.48
CA ALA A 67 -20.24 4.12 1.58
C ALA A 67 -19.83 3.39 0.30
N LEU A 68 -20.18 3.92 -0.88
CA LEU A 68 -19.78 3.38 -2.18
C LEU A 68 -18.26 3.33 -2.34
N VAL A 69 -17.57 4.42 -2.01
CA VAL A 69 -16.08 4.47 -2.07
C VAL A 69 -15.46 3.43 -1.13
N LYS A 70 -16.03 3.24 0.07
CA LYS A 70 -15.55 2.23 1.02
C LYS A 70 -15.77 0.80 0.51
N ALA A 71 -16.96 0.50 -0.02
CA ALA A 71 -17.26 -0.81 -0.60
C ALA A 71 -16.31 -1.11 -1.76
N ARG A 72 -16.11 -0.16 -2.67
CA ARG A 72 -15.18 -0.29 -3.79
C ARG A 72 -13.75 -0.58 -3.35
N LYS A 73 -13.23 0.16 -2.36
CA LYS A 73 -11.89 -0.06 -1.81
C LYS A 73 -11.73 -1.43 -1.11
N ARG A 74 -12.81 -2.01 -0.57
CA ARG A 74 -12.77 -3.35 0.01
C ARG A 74 -12.74 -4.42 -1.07
N PHE A 75 -13.58 -4.27 -2.10
CA PHE A 75 -13.56 -5.12 -3.27
C PHE A 75 -12.15 -5.15 -3.91
N GLU A 76 -11.60 -3.97 -4.22
CA GLU A 76 -10.26 -3.83 -4.82
C GLU A 76 -9.15 -4.41 -3.92
N PHE A 77 -9.33 -4.40 -2.59
CA PHE A 77 -8.38 -5.01 -1.65
C PHE A 77 -8.36 -6.53 -1.74
N TYR A 78 -9.52 -7.19 -1.70
CA TYR A 78 -9.59 -8.64 -1.82
C TYR A 78 -9.26 -9.12 -3.24
N GLU A 79 -9.53 -8.29 -4.26
CA GLU A 79 -9.15 -8.57 -5.65
C GLU A 79 -7.63 -8.68 -5.79
N LYS A 80 -6.89 -7.74 -5.19
CA LYS A 80 -5.42 -7.80 -5.14
C LYS A 80 -4.93 -9.02 -4.36
N ILE A 81 -5.57 -9.37 -3.24
CA ILE A 81 -5.19 -10.55 -2.45
C ILE A 81 -5.32 -11.81 -3.29
N LYS A 82 -6.47 -11.99 -3.95
CA LYS A 82 -6.69 -13.11 -4.87
C LYS A 82 -5.63 -13.12 -5.97
N ALA A 83 -5.39 -11.99 -6.62
CA ALA A 83 -4.38 -11.88 -7.68
C ALA A 83 -2.97 -12.26 -7.18
N ALA A 84 -2.59 -11.84 -5.96
CA ALA A 84 -1.31 -12.21 -5.36
C ALA A 84 -1.21 -13.73 -5.13
N LEU A 85 -2.27 -14.33 -4.57
CA LEU A 85 -2.33 -15.77 -4.33
C LEU A 85 -2.27 -16.56 -5.64
N GLU A 86 -2.97 -16.14 -6.69
CA GLU A 86 -2.93 -16.79 -8.01
C GLU A 86 -1.55 -16.71 -8.68
N LYS A 87 -0.75 -15.67 -8.37
CA LYS A 87 0.65 -15.55 -8.84
C LYS A 87 1.65 -16.39 -8.05
N GLY A 88 1.21 -17.11 -7.02
CA GLY A 88 2.09 -17.96 -6.22
C GLY A 88 2.70 -17.26 -5.00
N TYR A 89 2.32 -16.02 -4.69
CA TYR A 89 2.87 -15.32 -3.53
C TYR A 89 2.29 -15.85 -2.22
N VAL A 90 3.13 -15.93 -1.19
CA VAL A 90 2.77 -16.53 0.10
C VAL A 90 2.50 -15.43 1.12
N ILE A 91 1.37 -15.53 1.84
CA ILE A 91 1.05 -14.61 2.94
C ILE A 91 2.04 -14.81 4.09
N VAL A 92 2.53 -13.70 4.63
CA VAL A 92 3.42 -13.67 5.80
C VAL A 92 2.86 -12.73 6.86
N PRO A 93 3.26 -12.89 8.14
CA PRO A 93 2.91 -11.93 9.17
C PRO A 93 3.37 -10.51 8.79
N ASN A 94 2.66 -9.51 9.27
CA ASN A 94 3.10 -8.12 9.10
C ASN A 94 4.32 -7.85 9.99
N PHE A 95 5.32 -7.18 9.44
CA PHE A 95 6.51 -6.71 10.13
C PHE A 95 6.90 -5.34 9.58
N ASP A 96 7.73 -4.61 10.33
CA ASP A 96 8.21 -3.31 9.87
C ASP A 96 9.08 -3.48 8.63
N LEU A 97 8.89 -2.61 7.63
CA LEU A 97 9.59 -2.63 6.35
C LEU A 97 10.23 -1.27 6.07
N ASP A 98 11.42 -1.29 5.50
CA ASP A 98 11.99 -0.13 4.80
C ASP A 98 11.38 -0.12 3.39
N ILE A 99 10.32 0.66 3.20
CA ILE A 99 9.57 0.76 1.94
C ILE A 99 10.42 1.53 0.93
N PHE A 100 10.66 0.95 -0.25
CA PHE A 100 11.45 1.60 -1.31
C PHE A 100 10.64 1.78 -2.60
N ALA A 101 9.44 1.21 -2.68
CA ALA A 101 8.53 1.44 -3.80
C ALA A 101 7.09 1.55 -3.30
N ILE A 102 6.37 2.53 -3.81
CA ILE A 102 4.91 2.66 -3.69
C ILE A 102 4.29 2.67 -5.08
N ARG A 103 3.06 2.19 -5.17
CA ARG A 103 2.31 2.22 -6.42
C ARG A 103 1.35 3.39 -6.46
N THR A 104 1.38 4.15 -7.56
CA THR A 104 0.54 5.35 -7.74
C THR A 104 0.02 5.45 -9.18
N THR A 105 -1.17 6.00 -9.37
CA THR A 105 -1.69 6.47 -10.69
C THR A 105 -1.46 7.95 -10.92
N ARG A 106 -0.95 8.66 -9.91
CA ARG A 106 -0.74 10.11 -9.98
C ARG A 106 0.53 10.42 -10.73
N THR A 107 0.42 11.34 -11.70
CA THR A 107 1.57 11.89 -12.43
C THR A 107 2.50 12.67 -11.51
N ASP A 108 1.93 13.44 -10.56
CA ASP A 108 2.70 14.27 -9.63
C ASP A 108 2.50 13.83 -8.16
N PRO A 109 3.52 14.01 -7.30
CA PRO A 109 3.40 13.80 -5.85
C PRO A 109 2.41 14.78 -5.20
N LYS A 110 2.01 14.55 -3.94
CA LYS A 110 1.15 15.54 -3.26
C LYS A 110 1.96 16.81 -3.08
N PRO A 111 1.44 17.99 -3.46
CA PRO A 111 2.16 19.25 -3.37
C PRO A 111 2.20 19.78 -1.93
N ASP A 112 2.24 18.89 -0.92
CA ASP A 112 2.25 19.27 0.48
C ASP A 112 3.52 20.09 0.73
N MET A 113 3.33 21.41 0.82
CA MET A 113 4.41 22.37 1.04
C MET A 113 4.70 22.40 2.54
N LEU A 114 5.92 22.03 2.90
CA LEU A 114 6.40 22.23 4.26
C LEU A 114 7.16 23.55 4.31
N THR A 115 6.65 24.45 5.14
CA THR A 115 7.34 25.68 5.52
C THR A 115 7.92 25.51 6.92
N SER A 116 9.18 25.87 7.09
CA SER A 116 9.80 25.89 8.41
C SER A 116 10.72 27.10 8.57
N THR A 117 10.55 27.78 9.70
CA THR A 117 11.35 28.94 10.10
C THR A 117 12.60 28.57 10.88
N TRP A 118 12.68 27.35 11.45
CA TRP A 118 13.73 26.96 12.40
C TRP A 118 14.56 25.74 12.03
N ARG A 119 14.09 24.89 11.10
CA ARG A 119 14.85 23.71 10.64
C ARG A 119 14.60 23.41 9.17
N LYS A 120 15.58 22.76 8.54
CA LYS A 120 15.40 22.24 7.18
C LYS A 120 14.41 21.08 7.22
N PRO A 121 13.36 21.08 6.37
CA PRO A 121 12.47 19.93 6.24
C PRO A 121 13.27 18.65 5.94
N THR A 122 12.95 17.57 6.64
CA THR A 122 13.56 16.25 6.44
C THR A 122 12.82 15.48 5.35
N GLN A 123 13.50 14.56 4.68
CA GLN A 123 12.91 13.78 3.60
C GLN A 123 11.73 12.91 4.10
N ASP A 124 11.82 12.40 5.32
CA ASP A 124 10.78 11.61 5.98
C ASP A 124 9.45 12.37 6.14
N GLU A 125 9.48 13.70 6.24
CA GLU A 125 8.25 14.51 6.32
C GLU A 125 7.47 14.56 5.00
N PHE A 126 8.10 14.16 3.88
CA PHE A 126 7.48 14.14 2.54
C PHE A 126 7.16 12.73 2.04
N GLU A 127 7.29 11.70 2.87
CA GLU A 127 6.97 10.32 2.50
C GLU A 127 5.53 10.23 1.95
N GLN A 128 5.40 9.75 0.71
CA GLN A 128 4.13 9.65 0.03
C GLN A 128 3.48 8.30 0.30
N LYS A 129 2.15 8.30 0.34
CA LYS A 129 1.35 7.06 0.42
C LYS A 129 0.85 6.67 -0.97
N THR A 130 0.83 5.37 -1.22
CA THR A 130 0.10 4.75 -2.34
C THR A 130 -1.36 5.23 -2.42
N ASP A 131 -1.86 5.40 -3.65
CA ASP A 131 -3.28 5.66 -3.93
C ASP A 131 -4.11 4.38 -4.10
N GLN A 132 -3.48 3.21 -3.93
CA GLN A 132 -4.09 1.88 -3.96
C GLN A 132 -4.74 1.57 -5.32
N PRO A 133 -4.01 1.70 -6.45
CA PRO A 133 -4.62 1.56 -7.76
C PRO A 133 -5.05 0.11 -8.02
N LYS A 134 -5.91 -0.12 -9.01
CA LYS A 134 -6.40 -1.48 -9.30
C LYS A 134 -5.26 -2.41 -9.72
N VAL A 135 -5.54 -3.72 -9.72
CA VAL A 135 -4.61 -4.71 -10.28
C VAL A 135 -4.29 -4.35 -11.74
N GLY A 136 -3.00 -4.36 -12.10
CA GLY A 136 -2.55 -3.98 -13.45
C GLY A 136 -2.41 -2.48 -13.70
N GLU A 137 -2.91 -1.62 -12.81
CA GLU A 137 -2.84 -0.17 -12.93
C GLU A 137 -1.72 0.43 -12.06
N GLY A 138 -1.37 1.68 -12.37
CA GLY A 138 -0.36 2.47 -11.68
C GLY A 138 1.08 2.15 -12.08
N GLU A 139 1.99 2.93 -11.52
CA GLU A 139 3.44 2.81 -11.67
C GLU A 139 4.09 2.70 -10.30
N ASN A 140 5.17 1.95 -10.21
CA ASN A 140 5.97 1.85 -9.00
C ASN A 140 6.98 2.99 -9.00
N VAL A 141 6.94 3.81 -7.96
CA VAL A 141 7.80 4.97 -7.78
C VAL A 141 8.42 4.94 -6.38
N ASP A 142 9.49 5.70 -6.20
CA ASP A 142 10.07 5.93 -4.87
C ASP A 142 9.05 6.66 -3.97
N PRO A 143 8.82 6.22 -2.72
CA PRO A 143 7.97 6.94 -1.77
C PRO A 143 8.45 8.35 -1.45
N TRP A 144 9.73 8.66 -1.67
CA TRP A 144 10.33 9.96 -1.48
C TRP A 144 10.50 10.70 -2.82
N PRO A 145 9.60 11.64 -3.14
CA PRO A 145 9.66 12.36 -4.40
C PRO A 145 10.87 13.31 -4.46
N THR A 146 11.21 13.74 -5.67
CA THR A 146 12.15 14.84 -5.88
C THR A 146 11.60 16.11 -5.24
N LEU A 147 12.41 16.74 -4.39
CA LEU A 147 12.03 17.98 -3.70
C LEU A 147 12.67 19.19 -4.37
N GLN A 148 11.84 20.18 -4.71
CA GLN A 148 12.33 21.54 -4.97
C GLN A 148 12.45 22.28 -3.65
N ARG A 149 13.53 23.06 -3.50
CA ARG A 149 13.81 23.83 -2.28
C ARG A 149 14.05 25.28 -2.62
N GLU A 150 13.48 26.16 -1.82
CA GLU A 150 13.64 27.60 -1.91
C GLU A 150 13.92 28.19 -0.52
N VAL A 151 14.81 29.17 -0.46
CA VAL A 151 15.03 29.98 0.75
C VAL A 151 14.43 31.35 0.49
N ALA A 152 13.25 31.60 1.06
CA ALA A 152 12.57 32.88 0.96
C ALA A 152 12.97 33.78 2.15
N LYS A 153 13.14 35.08 1.92
CA LYS A 153 13.23 36.05 3.02
C LYS A 153 11.83 36.60 3.29
N VAL A 154 11.26 36.28 4.45
CA VAL A 154 9.93 36.73 4.85
C VAL A 154 10.01 37.67 6.07
N PRO A 155 9.13 38.67 6.18
CA PRO A 155 9.06 39.51 7.38
C PRO A 155 8.83 38.66 8.65
N SER A 156 9.50 39.01 9.74
CA SER A 156 9.30 38.35 11.02
C SER A 156 7.91 38.67 11.56
N GLU A 157 7.22 37.66 12.10
CA GLU A 157 5.92 37.83 12.76
C GLU A 157 5.96 38.86 13.91
N ASN A 158 7.12 38.97 14.57
CA ASN A 158 7.33 39.90 15.69
C ASN A 158 7.81 41.29 15.26
N ASN A 159 8.34 41.44 14.05
CA ASN A 159 8.90 42.70 13.56
C ASN A 159 8.96 42.69 12.03
N SER A 160 8.08 43.48 11.40
CA SER A 160 8.00 43.60 9.94
C SER A 160 9.29 44.06 9.28
N ASP A 161 10.14 44.81 9.99
CA ASP A 161 11.40 45.33 9.47
C ASP A 161 12.53 44.28 9.49
N LYS A 162 12.34 43.19 10.24
CA LYS A 162 13.30 42.10 10.32
C LYS A 162 12.92 40.99 9.34
N LEU A 163 13.74 40.78 8.32
CA LEU A 163 13.60 39.61 7.44
C LEU A 163 14.18 38.36 8.10
N VAL A 164 13.42 37.27 8.11
CA VAL A 164 13.84 35.94 8.53
C VAL A 164 13.90 35.04 7.31
N SER A 165 14.86 34.11 7.29
CA SER A 165 14.93 33.10 6.23
C SER A 165 13.90 32.00 6.51
N GLU A 166 12.96 31.81 5.61
CA GLU A 166 12.00 30.72 5.61
C GLU A 166 12.44 29.68 4.57
N TYR A 167 12.58 28.44 5.03
CA TYR A 167 12.88 27.31 4.16
C TYR A 167 11.56 26.73 3.66
N ARG A 168 11.41 26.69 2.34
CA ARG A 168 10.27 26.07 1.66
C ARG A 168 10.77 24.87 0.88
N ALA A 169 10.06 23.76 1.01
CA ALA A 169 10.30 22.59 0.19
C ALA A 169 8.96 21.96 -0.21
N TRP A 170 8.87 21.52 -1.46
CA TRP A 170 7.69 20.83 -1.98
C TRP A 170 8.09 19.73 -2.97
N PRO A 171 7.34 18.62 -3.00
CA PRO A 171 7.48 17.60 -4.02
C PRO A 171 7.18 18.14 -5.42
N VAL A 172 8.03 17.79 -6.40
CA VAL A 172 7.84 18.21 -7.80
C VAL A 172 7.67 17.04 -8.77
N ASP A 173 8.33 15.91 -8.53
CA ASP A 173 8.30 14.77 -9.44
C ASP A 173 8.55 13.47 -8.68
N TRP A 174 8.12 12.36 -9.25
CA TRP A 174 8.45 11.03 -8.76
C TRP A 174 9.88 10.63 -9.14
N GLN A 175 10.45 9.70 -8.39
CA GLN A 175 11.71 9.05 -8.74
C GLN A 175 11.44 7.58 -9.06
N ALA A 176 12.30 6.98 -9.88
CA ALA A 176 12.31 5.54 -10.03
C ALA A 176 12.64 4.90 -8.67
N PRO A 177 12.07 3.73 -8.32
CA PRO A 177 12.36 3.08 -7.04
C PRO A 177 13.86 2.83 -6.85
N ASP A 178 14.43 3.31 -5.74
CA ASP A 178 15.83 3.05 -5.39
C ASP A 178 15.97 1.73 -4.64
N PHE A 179 16.46 0.70 -5.33
CA PHE A 179 16.59 -0.62 -4.73
C PHE A 179 17.80 -0.68 -3.77
N PRO A 180 17.62 -1.06 -2.49
CA PRO A 180 18.72 -1.04 -1.52
C PRO A 180 19.91 -1.88 -1.98
N PHE A 181 21.10 -1.29 -2.07
CA PHE A 181 22.29 -1.95 -2.61
C PHE A 181 22.63 -3.28 -1.92
N LYS A 182 22.39 -3.40 -0.61
CA LYS A 182 22.61 -4.64 0.15
C LYS A 182 21.77 -5.82 -0.34
N MET A 183 20.66 -5.53 -1.01
CA MET A 183 19.69 -6.50 -1.52
C MET A 183 19.92 -6.81 -3.00
N ALA A 184 20.88 -6.15 -3.67
CA ALA A 184 21.08 -6.19 -5.13
C ALA A 184 21.72 -7.50 -5.63
N LYS A 185 21.25 -8.65 -5.16
CA LYS A 185 21.55 -9.96 -5.72
C LYS A 185 20.69 -10.17 -6.98
N PRO A 186 21.24 -10.72 -8.08
CA PRO A 186 20.48 -10.90 -9.33
C PRO A 186 19.13 -11.60 -9.15
N GLN A 187 19.08 -12.68 -8.35
CA GLN A 187 17.87 -13.44 -8.09
C GLN A 187 16.80 -12.62 -7.34
N ILE A 188 17.24 -11.75 -6.42
CA ILE A 188 16.34 -10.85 -5.69
C ILE A 188 15.81 -9.78 -6.64
N LEU A 189 16.68 -9.20 -7.48
CA LEU A 189 16.30 -8.18 -8.46
C LEU A 189 15.31 -8.74 -9.49
N GLU A 190 15.55 -9.93 -10.03
CA GLU A 190 14.64 -10.61 -10.96
C GLU A 190 13.29 -10.91 -10.32
N GLY A 191 13.27 -11.47 -9.11
CA GLY A 191 12.04 -11.75 -8.37
C GLY A 191 11.23 -10.49 -8.08
N THR A 192 11.92 -9.42 -7.67
CA THR A 192 11.29 -8.11 -7.41
C THR A 192 10.76 -7.48 -8.69
N ALA A 193 11.55 -7.47 -9.77
CA ALA A 193 11.14 -6.92 -11.06
C ALA A 193 9.90 -7.64 -11.60
N LYS A 194 9.86 -8.98 -11.47
CA LYS A 194 8.68 -9.77 -11.81
C LYS A 194 7.46 -9.37 -10.97
N ALA A 195 7.61 -9.21 -9.66
CA ALA A 195 6.52 -8.76 -8.79
C ALA A 195 6.02 -7.35 -9.14
N MET A 196 6.93 -6.41 -9.40
CA MET A 196 6.59 -5.06 -9.84
C MET A 196 5.83 -5.07 -11.17
N SER A 197 6.23 -5.95 -12.11
CA SER A 197 5.58 -6.08 -13.42
C SER A 197 4.13 -6.56 -13.33
N HIS A 198 3.79 -7.32 -12.29
CA HIS A 198 2.43 -7.78 -12.07
C HIS A 198 1.49 -6.67 -11.59
N LYS A 199 2.02 -5.57 -11.04
CA LYS A 199 1.23 -4.44 -10.51
C LYS A 199 0.09 -4.94 -9.61
N ILE A 200 0.46 -5.64 -8.55
CA ILE A 200 -0.47 -6.20 -7.55
C ILE A 200 -0.29 -5.49 -6.21
N PHE A 201 0.96 -5.33 -5.77
CA PHE A 201 1.30 -4.76 -4.48
C PHE A 201 1.19 -3.23 -4.49
N ASP A 202 0.66 -2.67 -3.41
CA ASP A 202 0.54 -1.22 -3.23
C ASP A 202 1.85 -0.62 -2.71
N ARG A 203 2.63 -1.41 -1.97
CA ARG A 203 3.97 -1.07 -1.51
C ARG A 203 4.89 -2.27 -1.62
N ILE A 204 6.18 -2.01 -1.82
CA ILE A 204 7.23 -3.03 -1.73
C ILE A 204 8.32 -2.48 -0.82
N GLY A 205 8.72 -3.31 0.14
CA GLY A 205 9.74 -2.98 1.11
C GLY A 205 10.68 -4.13 1.36
N VAL A 206 11.75 -3.82 2.09
CA VAL A 206 12.72 -4.80 2.56
C VAL A 206 12.71 -4.83 4.07
N THR A 207 13.03 -5.98 4.65
CA THR A 207 13.20 -6.07 6.12
C THR A 207 14.30 -5.11 6.58
N PRO A 208 14.08 -4.31 7.64
CA PRO A 208 14.95 -3.19 7.98
C PRO A 208 16.37 -3.65 8.32
N ALA A 209 17.35 -3.01 7.68
CA ALA A 209 18.77 -3.33 7.87
C ALA A 209 19.28 -3.00 9.29
N ARG A 210 18.52 -2.21 10.06
CA ARG A 210 18.87 -1.77 11.41
C ARG A 210 18.62 -2.84 12.48
N SER A 211 18.08 -4.01 12.12
CA SER A 211 17.99 -5.11 13.09
C SER A 211 19.40 -5.49 13.55
N VAL A 212 19.62 -5.46 14.87
CA VAL A 212 20.93 -5.76 15.50
C VAL A 212 21.46 -7.16 15.12
N ARG A 213 20.57 -8.05 14.70
CA ARG A 213 20.91 -9.36 14.14
C ARG A 213 20.92 -9.24 12.63
N LYS A 214 22.00 -9.72 11.98
CA LYS A 214 22.01 -10.01 10.53
C LYS A 214 20.83 -10.95 10.25
N ARG A 215 19.69 -10.39 9.86
CA ARG A 215 18.55 -11.17 9.40
C ARG A 215 18.72 -11.37 7.92
N ASP A 216 18.23 -12.50 7.45
CA ASP A 216 18.24 -12.76 6.03
C ASP A 216 17.42 -11.70 5.29
N PRO A 217 17.93 -11.20 4.15
CA PRO A 217 17.25 -10.20 3.37
C PRO A 217 15.96 -10.76 2.74
N MET A 218 14.82 -10.16 3.09
CA MET A 218 13.52 -10.49 2.48
C MET A 218 12.96 -9.26 1.77
N VAL A 219 12.37 -9.48 0.59
CA VAL A 219 11.55 -8.48 -0.12
C VAL A 219 10.10 -8.87 0.02
N ILE A 220 9.29 -7.89 0.42
CA ILE A 220 7.92 -8.09 0.86
C ILE A 220 7.03 -7.12 0.09
N GLY A 221 5.94 -7.66 -0.46
CA GLY A 221 4.88 -6.88 -1.07
C GLY A 221 3.75 -6.69 -0.08
N GLU A 222 3.26 -5.47 0.05
CA GLU A 222 2.10 -5.15 0.88
C GLU A 222 0.90 -4.76 0.02
N ILE A 223 -0.25 -5.32 0.36
CA ILE A 223 -1.54 -4.85 -0.12
C ILE A 223 -2.19 -4.08 1.03
N VAL A 224 -2.59 -2.84 0.76
CA VAL A 224 -3.06 -1.91 1.78
C VAL A 224 -4.55 -1.66 1.58
N HIS A 225 -5.30 -1.59 2.68
CA HIS A 225 -6.67 -1.07 2.71
C HIS A 225 -6.74 0.10 3.68
N THR A 226 -7.09 1.29 3.17
CA THR A 226 -7.20 2.51 4.00
C THR A 226 -8.66 2.89 4.19
N ASN A 227 -9.07 3.10 5.43
CA ASN A 227 -10.40 3.56 5.79
C ASN A 227 -10.29 4.65 6.87
N GLY A 228 -10.23 5.90 6.42
CA GLY A 228 -10.00 7.05 7.30
C GLY A 228 -8.60 6.96 7.93
N ALA A 229 -8.55 7.01 9.27
CA ALA A 229 -7.30 6.88 10.03
C ALA A 229 -6.84 5.42 10.23
N SER A 230 -7.70 4.44 9.91
CA SER A 230 -7.35 3.03 10.05
C SER A 230 -6.73 2.49 8.76
N GLU A 231 -5.68 1.70 8.93
CA GLU A 231 -4.97 1.03 7.86
C GLU A 231 -4.90 -0.47 8.16
N ARG A 232 -5.31 -1.29 7.20
CA ARG A 232 -5.14 -2.74 7.23
C ARG A 232 -4.14 -3.12 6.15
N VAL A 233 -3.21 -3.99 6.50
CA VAL A 233 -2.14 -4.43 5.61
C VAL A 233 -2.11 -5.95 5.57
N MET A 234 -1.94 -6.50 4.38
CA MET A 234 -1.64 -7.90 4.16
C MET A 234 -0.27 -8.00 3.48
N SER A 235 0.65 -8.71 4.12
CA SER A 235 2.03 -8.87 3.64
C SER A 235 2.21 -10.18 2.88
N PHE A 236 2.96 -10.13 1.79
CA PHE A 236 3.29 -11.27 0.95
C PHE A 236 4.80 -11.38 0.74
N LEU A 237 5.33 -12.58 0.88
CA LEU A 237 6.70 -12.88 0.53
C LEU A 237 6.88 -12.83 -0.98
N ILE A 238 7.72 -11.92 -1.48
CA ILE A 238 8.09 -11.85 -2.89
C ILE A 238 9.31 -12.72 -3.14
N VAL A 239 10.41 -12.43 -2.43
CA VAL A 239 11.65 -13.17 -2.55
C VAL A 239 12.41 -13.12 -1.23
N TRP A 240 13.12 -14.21 -0.96
CA TRP A 240 14.00 -14.36 0.19
C TRP A 240 15.29 -15.01 -0.30
N TRP A 241 16.40 -14.60 0.28
CA TRP A 241 17.70 -15.22 0.08
C TRP A 241 18.31 -15.57 1.42
N ILE A 242 18.83 -16.78 1.53
CA ILE A 242 19.55 -17.29 2.70
C ILE A 242 21.01 -17.40 2.30
N ASP A 243 21.90 -16.79 3.08
CA ASP A 243 23.33 -17.06 2.93
C ASP A 243 23.67 -18.38 3.60
N THR A 244 23.91 -19.42 2.80
CA THR A 244 24.25 -20.73 3.34
C THR A 244 25.67 -20.78 3.91
N SER A 245 26.50 -19.74 3.74
CA SER A 245 27.81 -19.68 4.41
C SER A 245 27.70 -19.63 5.93
N ASP A 246 26.55 -19.20 6.44
CA ASP A 246 26.28 -19.03 7.86
C ASP A 246 25.57 -20.26 8.49
N LEU A 247 25.35 -21.34 7.72
CA LEU A 247 24.76 -22.62 8.15
C LEU A 247 25.85 -23.68 8.42
#